data_AF-A0A1G1H8F8-F1
#
_entry.id   AF-A0A1G1H8F8-F1
#
_cell.length_a   1.000
_cell.length_b   1.000
_cell.length_c   1.000
_cell.angle_alpha   90.00
_cell.angle_beta   90.00
_cell.angle_gamma   90.00
#
_symmetry.space_group_name_H-M   'P 1'
#
loop_
_entity.id
_entity.type
_entity.pdbx_description
1 polymer ?
#
loop_
_entity_poly.entity_id
_entity_poly.type
_entity_poly.pdbx_seq_one_letter_code
_entity_poly.pdbx_strand_id
1 'polypeptide(L)'
;MKKDQVVSKNLDLLNEFMKYAFENPDVLEKIPPGAELIILPLDDPELYKYNKGMADRLVSKGEEVVCVKMKIPKIPAPELELISASHG
;
A
#
# COMPACT_ATOMS: atom_id res chain seq x y z
N MET A 1 12.42 9.95 -6.58
CA MET A 1 11.15 10.52 -6.06
C MET A 1 11.35 11.57 -4.97
N LYS A 2 10.45 12.56 -4.90
CA LYS A 2 10.37 13.51 -3.78
C LYS A 2 9.68 12.87 -2.56
N LYS A 3 9.97 13.36 -1.35
CA LYS A 3 9.48 12.76 -0.09
C LYS A 3 7.95 12.76 0.03
N ASP A 4 7.31 13.87 -0.33
CA ASP A 4 5.85 14.03 -0.37
C ASP A 4 5.16 12.97 -1.23
N GLN A 5 5.70 12.70 -2.41
CA GLN A 5 5.16 11.68 -3.32
C GLN A 5 5.30 10.27 -2.76
N VAL A 6 6.42 9.96 -2.10
CA VAL A 6 6.63 8.66 -1.44
C VAL A 6 5.61 8.47 -0.31
N VAL A 7 5.43 9.49 0.53
CA VAL A 7 4.47 9.42 1.65
C VAL A 7 3.05 9.18 1.14
N SER A 8 2.60 9.95 0.13
CA SER A 8 1.27 9.77 -0.45
C SER A 8 1.06 8.35 -0.97
N LYS A 9 1.99 7.84 -1.78
CA LYS A 9 1.87 6.48 -2.35
C LYS A 9 1.89 5.38 -1.28
N ASN A 10 2.69 5.55 -0.22
CA ASN A 10 2.71 4.59 0.88
C ASN A 10 1.42 4.62 1.71
N LEU A 11 0.78 5.77 1.88
CA LEU A 11 -0.54 5.86 2.51
C LEU A 11 -1.63 5.18 1.68
N ASP A 12 -1.59 5.35 0.35
CA ASP A 12 -2.52 4.65 -0.55
C ASP A 12 -2.33 3.13 -0.47
N LEU A 13 -1.08 2.66 -0.53
CA LEU A 13 -0.76 1.24 -0.37
C LEU A 13 -1.19 0.68 0.99
N LEU A 14 -1.00 1.45 2.07
CA LEU A 14 -1.42 1.07 3.41
C LEU A 14 -2.94 0.92 3.49
N ASN A 15 -3.70 1.86 2.93
CA ASN A 15 -5.16 1.78 2.90
C ASN A 15 -5.64 0.47 2.25
N GLU A 16 -5.01 0.08 1.14
CA GLU A 16 -5.37 -1.11 0.40
C GLU A 16 -4.94 -2.40 1.11
N PHE A 17 -3.76 -2.40 1.73
CA PHE A 17 -3.35 -3.49 2.60
C PHE A 17 -4.32 -3.68 3.77
N MET A 18 -4.76 -2.58 4.40
CA MET A 18 -5.70 -2.64 5.52
C MET A 18 -7.08 -3.16 5.11
N LYS A 19 -7.60 -2.79 3.93
CA LYS A 19 -8.84 -3.39 3.38
C LYS A 19 -8.73 -4.91 3.28
N TYR A 20 -7.64 -5.40 2.70
CA TYR A 20 -7.38 -6.84 2.61
C TYR A 20 -7.28 -7.48 4.00
N ALA A 21 -6.57 -6.84 4.93
CA ALA A 21 -6.36 -7.34 6.29
C ALA A 21 -7.66 -7.38 7.11
N PHE A 22 -8.60 -6.47 6.88
CA PHE A 22 -9.92 -6.53 7.52
C PHE A 22 -10.76 -7.72 7.03
N GLU A 23 -10.63 -8.09 5.75
CA GLU A 23 -11.26 -9.29 5.20
C GLU A 23 -10.53 -10.58 5.58
N ASN A 24 -9.22 -10.49 5.87
CA ASN A 24 -8.32 -11.60 6.14
C ASN A 24 -7.46 -11.31 7.39
N PRO A 25 -8.06 -11.39 8.61
CA PRO A 25 -7.39 -10.96 9.84
C PRO A 25 -6.15 -11.80 10.20
N ASP A 26 -6.05 -13.03 9.69
CA ASP A 26 -4.89 -13.93 9.86
C ASP A 26 -3.58 -13.32 9.32
N VAL A 27 -3.68 -12.35 8.40
CA VAL A 27 -2.50 -11.65 7.89
C VAL A 27 -1.87 -10.75 8.96
N LEU A 28 -2.68 -10.16 9.83
CA LEU A 28 -2.20 -9.28 10.91
C LEU A 28 -1.56 -10.10 12.04
N GLU A 29 -2.05 -11.31 12.29
CA GLU A 29 -1.48 -12.23 13.28
C GLU A 29 -0.05 -12.65 12.93
N LYS A 30 0.33 -12.57 11.66
CA LYS A 30 1.69 -12.88 11.16
C LYS A 30 2.66 -11.70 11.34
N ILE A 31 2.18 -10.54 11.78
CA ILE A 31 3.00 -9.34 11.99
C ILE A 31 3.37 -9.29 13.49
N PRO A 32 4.65 -9.46 13.85
CA PRO A 32 5.08 -9.38 15.24
C PRO A 32 4.77 -7.99 15.84
N PRO A 33 4.32 -7.92 17.10
CA PRO A 33 4.15 -6.64 17.79
C PRO A 33 5.45 -5.85 17.81
N GLY A 34 5.40 -4.59 17.37
CA GLY A 34 6.57 -3.70 17.33
C GLY A 34 7.46 -3.86 16.09
N ALA A 35 7.13 -4.75 15.16
CA ALA A 35 7.80 -4.80 13.87
C ALA A 35 7.35 -3.65 12.95
N GLU A 36 8.30 -3.12 12.19
CA GLU A 36 8.03 -2.11 11.17
C GLU A 36 7.47 -2.77 9.90
N LEU A 37 6.32 -2.28 9.43
CA LEU A 37 5.68 -2.77 8.21
C LEU A 37 6.17 -1.99 7.00
N ILE A 38 6.77 -2.68 6.04
CA ILE A 38 7.21 -2.10 4.76
C ILE A 38 6.44 -2.74 3.60
N ILE A 39 5.68 -1.92 2.87
CA ILE A 39 4.97 -2.37 1.66
C ILE A 39 5.88 -2.22 0.44
N LEU A 40 6.00 -3.28 -0.36
CA LEU A 40 6.81 -3.37 -1.55
C LEU A 40 5.90 -3.52 -2.79
N PRO A 41 5.62 -2.42 -3.53
CA PRO A 41 4.75 -2.46 -4.69
C PRO A 41 5.42 -3.19 -5.86
N LEU A 42 4.78 -4.25 -6.38
CA LEU A 42 5.34 -5.09 -7.44
C LEU A 42 5.29 -4.44 -8.84
N ASP A 43 4.48 -3.39 -8.99
CA ASP A 43 4.19 -2.68 -10.23
C ASP A 43 4.71 -1.23 -10.27
N ASP A 44 5.37 -0.76 -9.19
CA ASP A 44 6.12 0.50 -9.15
C ASP A 44 7.58 0.22 -8.77
N PRO A 45 8.47 -0.05 -9.75
CA PRO A 45 9.87 -0.40 -9.47
C PRO A 45 10.67 0.70 -8.75
N GLU A 46 10.33 1.97 -8.95
CA GLU A 46 11.02 3.08 -8.27
C GLU A 46 10.65 3.10 -6.79
N LEU A 47 9.35 3.02 -6.47
CA LEU A 47 8.89 2.95 -5.09
C LEU A 47 9.31 1.65 -4.40
N TYR A 48 9.31 0.52 -5.12
CA TYR A 48 9.85 -0.74 -4.61
C TYR A 48 11.30 -0.57 -4.14
N LYS A 49 12.16 -0.01 -4.99
CA LYS A 49 13.57 0.18 -4.67
C LYS A 49 13.75 1.12 -3.48
N TYR A 50 12.96 2.19 -3.42
CA TYR A 50 12.98 3.12 -2.29
C TYR A 50 12.58 2.43 -0.97
N ASN A 51 11.44 1.75 -0.95
CA ASN A 51 10.91 1.08 0.25
C ASN A 51 11.81 -0.09 0.68
N LYS A 52 12.37 -0.84 -0.28
CA LYS A 52 13.35 -1.90 0.02
C LYS A 52 14.61 -1.33 0.67
N GLY A 53 15.14 -0.22 0.17
CA GLY A 53 16.27 0.47 0.79
C GLY A 53 15.96 0.97 2.21
N MET A 54 14.71 1.34 2.49
CA MET A 54 14.27 1.66 3.86
C MET A 54 14.25 0.42 4.75
N ALA A 55 13.67 -0.69 4.30
CA ALA A 55 13.68 -1.95 5.04
C ALA A 55 15.13 -2.39 5.39
N ASP A 56 16.04 -2.35 4.41
CA ASP A 56 17.43 -2.76 4.62
C ASP A 56 18.14 -1.86 5.65
N ARG A 57 17.80 -0.56 5.70
CA ARG A 57 18.32 0.37 6.71
C ARG A 57 17.79 0.06 8.11
N LEU A 58 16.50 -0.22 8.26
CA LEU A 58 15.90 -0.56 9.55
C LEU A 58 16.48 -1.87 10.09
N VAL A 59 16.60 -2.89 9.23
CA VAL A 59 17.28 -4.15 9.57
C VAL A 59 18.73 -3.91 9.99
N SER A 60 19.47 -3.02 9.32
CA SER A 60 20.85 -2.69 9.70
C SER A 60 20.97 -2.01 11.07
N LYS A 61 19.87 -1.46 11.60
CA LYS A 61 19.78 -0.88 12.94
C LYS A 61 19.30 -1.88 13.99
N GLY A 62 19.02 -3.12 13.60
CA GLY A 62 18.49 -4.16 14.49
C GLY A 62 16.97 -4.10 14.69
N GLU A 63 16.25 -3.34 13.87
CA GLU A 63 14.78 -3.30 13.91
C GLU A 63 14.20 -4.53 13.22
N GLU A 64 13.10 -5.06 13.77
CA GLU A 64 12.33 -6.13 13.14
C GLU A 64 11.44 -5.55 12.04
N VAL A 65 11.52 -6.12 10.84
CA VAL A 65 10.83 -5.58 9.66
C VAL A 65 10.03 -6.67 8.96
N VAL A 66 8.74 -6.41 8.73
CA VAL A 66 7.88 -7.24 7.90
C VAL A 66 7.70 -6.59 6.54
N CYS A 67 8.06 -7.31 5.48
CA CYS A 67 7.88 -6.84 4.11
C CYS A 67 6.64 -7.48 3.46
N VAL A 68 5.65 -6.67 3.10
CA VAL A 68 4.48 -7.11 2.35
C VAL A 68 4.65 -6.78 0.88
N LYS A 69 4.56 -7.79 0.00
CA LYS A 69 4.64 -7.61 -1.45
C LYS A 69 3.23 -7.64 -2.03
N MET A 70 2.84 -6.58 -2.71
CA MET A 70 1.53 -6.49 -3.36
C MET A 70 1.58 -5.62 -4.61
N LYS A 71 0.59 -5.74 -5.49
CA LYS A 71 0.40 -4.78 -6.59
C LYS A 71 -0.41 -3.60 -6.10
N ILE A 72 -0.20 -2.42 -6.67
CA ILE A 72 -1.12 -1.30 -6.48
C ILE A 72 -2.47 -1.71 -7.08
N PRO A 73 -3.57 -1.64 -6.32
CA PRO A 73 -4.87 -1.99 -6.87
C PRO A 73 -5.22 -1.00 -7.98
N LYS A 74 -5.56 -1.57 -9.14
CA LYS A 74 -6.10 -0.79 -10.25
C LYS A 74 -7.56 -0.51 -9.93
N ILE A 75 -7.86 0.73 -9.54
CA ILE A 75 -9.25 1.18 -9.43
C ILE A 75 -9.82 1.14 -10.86
N PRO A 76 -10.85 0.31 -11.15
CA PRO A 76 -11.50 0.34 -12.45
C PRO A 76 -12.13 1.71 -12.67
N ALA A 77 -12.05 2.23 -13.90
CA ALA A 77 -12.68 3.50 -14.24
C ALA A 77 -14.20 3.40 -14.00
N PRO A 78 -14.83 4.38 -13.33
CA PRO A 78 -16.27 4.36 -13.14
C PRO A 78 -16.98 4.56 -14.48
N GLU A 79 -18.09 3.85 -14.69
CA GLU A 79 -19.04 4.15 -15.77
C GLU A 79 -19.94 5.31 -15.32
N LEU A 80 -20.15 6.30 -16.20
CA LEU A 80 -20.98 7.46 -15.94
C LEU A 80 -22.24 7.39 -16.81
N GLU A 81 -23.41 7.41 -16.19
CA GLU A 81 -24.71 7.52 -16.87
C GLU A 81 -25.36 8.87 -16.54
N LEU A 82 -25.70 9.66 -17.57
CA LEU A 82 -26.46 10.90 -17.41
C LEU A 82 -27.95 10.59 -17.62
N ILE A 83 -28.73 10.70 -16.54
CA ILE A 83 -30.20 10.61 -16.59
C ILE A 83 -30.77 12.03 -16.49
N SER A 84 -31.40 12.52 -17.56
CA SER A 84 -32.12 13.80 -17.56
C SER A 84 -33.64 13.58 -17.45
N ALA A 85 -34.30 14.37 -16.60
CA ALA A 85 -35.75 14.37 -16.51
C ALA A 85 -36.34 15.22 -17.64
N SER A 86 -37.21 14.63 -18.46
CA SER A 86 -38.05 15.38 -19.40
C SER A 86 -39.07 16.19 -18.59
N HIS A 87 -38.93 17.51 -18.57
CA HIS A 87 -40.00 18.38 -18.09
C HIS A 87 -41.02 18.50 -19.23
N GLY A 88 -42.15 17.81 -19.08
CA GLY A 88 -43.34 17.95 -19.93
C GLY A 88 -44.23 19.10 -19.48
#